data_AF-A0A349KQB3-F1
#
_entry.id   AF-A0A349KQB3-F1
#
_cell.length_a   1.000
_cell.length_b   1.000
_cell.length_c   1.000
_cell.angle_alpha   90.00
_cell.angle_beta   90.00
_cell.angle_gamma   90.00
#
_symmetry.space_group_name_H-M   'P 1'
#
loop_
_entity.id
_entity.type
_entity.pdbx_description
1 polymer ?
#
loop_
_entity_poly.entity_id
_entity_poly.type
_entity_poly.pdbx_seq_one_letter_code
_entity_poly.pdbx_strand_id
1 'polypeptide(L)'
;MKTKTPLSRITLAACLLALAACGQPEQETSAQAEPVVSDAPGISSDQNDIGGVVTSTDGPEAGVWVIAETDDLPTLYSKTVVTDEDGRYLMPDLPAAQYDIWVRGYGLVDSEKVNAVPGQSLDLNAVIAPDAAAAAAYYPAGNWYSLLEIPARSEFPGTGADGNGISPNIHNQADFMRRVSSGGCLACHQLGNAAIRNIPGLFSGYDTSIEAWDRRVRSGQAGGSMSRALAGMGGRALQMYADWTDRIAAGELPPVPERPSGLERNVVITQWDWADPTAYLHDLVSTDRRDPTRNAYGKIYGALENSADYLPVLDPQTNTIAQIPVFPEDPDYNPEPSRPMAESPYWGDEPIWDASTTVHNPMLDQDGRVWITARARAPQDVPAF
;
A
#
# COMPACT_ATOMS: atom_id res chain seq x y z
N MET A 1 -57.25 23.57 5.40
CA MET A 1 -58.40 24.44 5.75
C MET A 1 -59.34 23.63 6.65
N LYS A 2 -59.66 24.17 7.84
CA LYS A 2 -60.60 23.68 8.89
C LYS A 2 -60.10 22.49 9.73
N THR A 3 -59.51 22.63 10.93
CA THR A 3 -59.91 23.20 12.25
C THR A 3 -60.92 22.41 13.09
N LYS A 4 -60.48 22.14 14.34
CA LYS A 4 -61.18 22.03 15.65
C LYS A 4 -61.58 20.65 16.23
N THR A 5 -60.74 20.23 17.21
CA THR A 5 -60.97 19.73 18.60
C THR A 5 -62.34 20.08 19.26
N PRO A 6 -62.80 19.49 20.42
CA PRO A 6 -62.00 19.14 21.64
C PRO A 6 -62.54 18.08 22.68
N LEU A 7 -61.81 17.95 23.82
CA LEU A 7 -62.20 17.60 25.23
C LEU A 7 -62.65 16.15 25.56
N SER A 8 -62.45 15.54 26.75
CA SER A 8 -61.65 15.79 27.96
C SER A 8 -61.74 14.55 28.90
N ARG A 9 -60.60 14.18 29.51
CA ARG A 9 -60.37 13.66 30.89
C ARG A 9 -61.32 12.65 31.57
N ILE A 10 -60.76 11.57 32.13
CA ILE A 10 -60.96 11.15 33.55
C ILE A 10 -59.70 10.42 34.05
N THR A 11 -59.32 10.82 35.26
CA THR A 11 -58.21 10.40 36.12
C THR A 11 -58.48 9.04 36.76
N LEU A 12 -57.44 8.20 36.97
CA LEU A 12 -57.39 7.35 38.15
C LEU A 12 -55.94 7.22 38.64
N ALA A 13 -55.72 7.75 39.84
CA ALA A 13 -54.51 7.59 40.62
C ALA A 13 -54.61 6.31 41.46
N ALA A 14 -53.50 5.56 41.55
CA ALA A 14 -53.28 4.60 42.60
C ALA A 14 -51.81 4.64 43.01
N CYS A 15 -51.57 5.10 44.25
CA CYS A 15 -50.31 5.00 44.96
C CYS A 15 -50.10 3.55 45.45
N LEU A 16 -48.86 3.04 45.47
CA LEU A 16 -48.10 2.81 46.72
C LEU A 16 -46.71 2.19 46.46
N LEU A 17 -45.80 2.55 47.38
CA LEU A 17 -44.36 2.35 47.50
C LEU A 17 -43.84 0.89 47.45
N ALA A 18 -42.59 0.71 46.99
CA ALA A 18 -41.55 -0.03 47.72
C ALA A 18 -40.13 0.25 47.17
N LEU A 19 -39.15 0.34 48.07
CA LEU A 19 -37.73 0.59 47.83
C LEU A 19 -37.02 -0.57 47.10
N ALA A 20 -36.07 -0.24 46.22
CA ALA A 20 -34.90 -1.07 45.94
C ALA A 20 -33.72 -0.19 45.50
N ALA A 21 -32.70 -0.11 46.36
CA ALA A 21 -31.38 0.37 45.98
C ALA A 21 -30.69 -0.71 45.13
N CYS A 22 -30.23 -0.35 43.93
CA CYS A 22 -29.22 -1.07 43.18
C CYS A 22 -28.42 -0.05 42.36
N GLY A 23 -27.10 -0.16 42.43
CA GLY A 23 -26.13 0.83 42.00
C GLY A 23 -26.23 1.24 40.53
N GLN A 24 -25.82 2.48 40.28
CA GLN A 24 -25.41 2.88 38.95
C GLN A 24 -24.22 2.02 38.52
N PRO A 25 -24.17 1.53 37.28
CA PRO A 25 -22.92 1.02 36.75
C PRO A 25 -21.96 2.20 36.68
N GLU A 26 -20.88 2.13 37.46
CA GLU A 26 -19.67 2.89 37.19
C GLU A 26 -19.23 2.48 35.79
N GLN A 27 -19.53 3.32 34.80
CA GLN A 27 -18.72 3.38 33.60
C GLN A 27 -17.36 3.88 34.06
N GLU A 28 -16.44 2.95 34.33
CA GLU A 28 -15.03 3.24 34.27
C GLU A 28 -14.73 3.71 32.85
N THR A 29 -14.81 5.03 32.65
CA THR A 29 -14.12 5.68 31.56
C THR A 29 -12.64 5.37 31.79
N SER A 30 -12.10 4.41 31.05
CA SER A 30 -10.67 4.27 30.84
C SER A 30 -10.19 5.61 30.29
N ALA A 31 -9.76 6.51 31.19
CA ALA A 31 -9.23 7.81 30.85
C ALA A 31 -7.82 7.60 30.31
N GLN A 32 -7.74 7.21 29.04
CA GLN A 32 -6.52 7.35 28.29
C GLN A 32 -6.22 8.85 28.23
N ALA A 33 -5.02 9.27 28.64
CA ALA A 33 -4.63 10.68 28.62
C ALA A 33 -4.76 11.21 27.19
N GLU A 34 -5.19 12.46 26.98
CA GLU A 34 -5.20 13.04 25.62
C GLU A 34 -3.75 13.21 25.10
N PRO A 35 -3.53 13.21 23.77
CA PRO A 35 -2.22 13.52 23.21
C PRO A 35 -1.74 14.89 23.71
N VAL A 36 -0.46 15.00 24.04
CA VAL A 36 0.12 16.23 24.62
C VAL A 36 1.15 16.80 23.65
N VAL A 37 0.80 17.92 23.02
CA VAL A 37 1.75 18.73 22.24
C VAL A 37 2.39 19.76 23.17
N SER A 38 3.71 19.91 23.10
CA SER A 38 4.46 20.91 23.87
C SER A 38 5.40 21.70 22.97
N ASP A 39 5.39 23.03 23.13
CA ASP A 39 6.31 23.95 22.46
C ASP A 39 7.76 23.86 22.99
N ALA A 40 7.99 23.06 24.04
CA ALA A 40 9.34 22.75 24.51
C ALA A 40 9.94 21.56 23.72
N PRO A 41 11.24 21.59 23.40
CA PRO A 41 11.93 20.46 22.79
C PRO A 41 11.79 19.20 23.64
N GLY A 42 11.55 18.07 22.99
CA GLY A 42 11.45 16.77 23.62
C GLY A 42 12.80 16.28 24.10
N ILE A 43 12.82 15.10 24.74
CA ILE A 43 14.07 14.46 25.15
C ILE A 43 14.96 14.30 23.89
N SER A 44 16.01 15.11 23.78
CA SER A 44 17.01 15.06 22.69
C SER A 44 16.51 15.40 21.28
N SER A 45 15.63 16.39 21.11
CA SER A 45 15.24 16.89 19.77
C SER A 45 16.06 18.12 19.37
N ASP A 46 16.71 18.08 18.20
CA ASP A 46 17.18 19.30 17.51
C ASP A 46 15.96 20.12 17.02
N GLN A 47 16.16 21.37 16.56
CA GLN A 47 15.06 22.29 16.22
C GLN A 47 14.15 21.80 15.08
N ASN A 48 14.59 20.81 14.31
CA ASN A 48 13.89 20.21 13.19
C ASN A 48 13.40 18.79 13.48
N ASP A 49 13.40 18.36 14.74
CA ASP A 49 12.92 17.04 15.14
C ASP A 49 11.58 17.12 15.85
N ILE A 50 10.84 16.01 15.85
CA ILE A 50 9.68 15.81 16.75
C ILE A 50 9.91 14.52 17.52
N GLY A 51 9.83 14.57 18.84
CA GLY A 51 10.01 13.40 19.70
C GLY A 51 8.97 13.34 20.81
N GLY A 52 8.81 12.15 21.37
CA GLY A 52 7.89 11.91 22.48
C GLY A 52 7.75 10.44 22.80
N VAL A 53 6.67 10.10 23.51
CA VAL A 53 6.36 8.73 23.92
C VAL A 53 5.00 8.31 23.37
N VAL A 54 4.92 7.07 22.91
CA VAL A 54 3.66 6.42 22.55
C VAL A 54 3.22 5.50 23.68
N THR A 55 1.98 5.69 24.15
CA THR A 55 1.37 4.83 25.16
C THR A 55 -0.02 4.34 24.74
N SER A 56 -0.46 3.21 25.28
CA SER A 56 -1.82 2.72 25.20
C SER A 56 -2.39 2.46 26.60
N THR A 57 -3.59 1.89 26.68
CA THR A 57 -4.13 1.37 27.94
C THR A 57 -3.25 0.30 28.59
N ASP A 58 -2.36 -0.34 27.81
CA ASP A 58 -1.45 -1.40 28.28
C ASP A 58 -0.07 -0.85 28.70
N GLY A 59 0.15 0.46 28.60
CA GLY A 59 1.41 1.14 28.90
C GLY A 59 2.18 1.58 27.65
N PRO A 60 3.51 1.76 27.74
CA PRO A 60 4.31 2.16 26.58
C PRO A 60 4.27 1.14 25.44
N GLU A 61 4.11 1.62 24.21
CA GLU A 61 3.99 0.77 23.02
C GLU A 61 5.33 0.64 22.31
N ALA A 62 5.97 -0.51 22.46
CA ALA A 62 7.23 -0.82 21.79
C ALA A 62 7.01 -1.34 20.35
N GLY A 63 7.90 -0.95 19.44
CA GLY A 63 7.91 -1.45 18.06
C GLY A 63 6.70 -1.02 17.23
N VAL A 64 6.13 0.16 17.50
CA VAL A 64 5.04 0.73 16.69
C VAL A 64 5.57 1.88 15.84
N TRP A 65 4.91 2.12 14.70
CA TRP A 65 5.29 3.16 13.77
C TRP A 65 4.63 4.48 14.16
N VAL A 66 5.44 5.54 14.24
CA VAL A 66 4.96 6.91 14.29
C VAL A 66 5.17 7.52 12.91
N ILE A 67 4.07 7.94 12.30
CA ILE A 67 4.03 8.42 10.92
C ILE A 67 3.65 9.89 10.95
N ALA A 68 4.44 10.73 10.30
CA ALA A 68 4.12 12.12 10.01
C ALA A 68 3.92 12.28 8.51
N GLU A 69 2.84 12.94 8.11
CA GLU A 69 2.48 13.21 6.72
C GLU A 69 2.21 14.71 6.53
N THR A 70 2.59 15.25 5.38
CA THR A 70 2.30 16.64 5.02
C THR A 70 2.16 16.80 3.51
N ASP A 71 1.26 17.68 3.11
CA ASP A 71 1.10 18.19 1.75
C ASP A 71 1.54 19.66 1.61
N ASP A 72 2.16 20.24 2.64
CA ASP A 72 2.70 21.61 2.64
C ASP A 72 4.02 21.74 1.83
N LEU A 73 4.63 20.61 1.49
CA LEU A 73 5.87 20.54 0.70
C LEU A 73 5.54 20.42 -0.80
N PRO A 74 6.52 20.65 -1.70
CA PRO A 74 6.27 20.56 -3.15
C PRO A 74 5.85 19.16 -3.65
N THR A 75 5.94 18.14 -2.79
CA THR A 75 5.45 16.77 -2.98
C THR A 75 4.74 16.32 -1.72
N LEU A 76 3.78 15.39 -1.86
CA LEU A 76 3.24 14.69 -0.69
C LEU A 76 4.40 13.95 -0.03
N TYR A 77 4.58 14.21 1.26
CA TYR A 77 5.72 13.74 2.03
C TYR A 77 5.26 12.96 3.24
N SER A 78 5.93 11.86 3.55
CA SER A 78 5.81 11.24 4.86
C SER A 78 7.15 10.79 5.43
N LYS A 79 7.25 10.83 6.77
CA LYS A 79 8.35 10.25 7.52
C LYS A 79 7.79 9.30 8.57
N THR A 80 8.36 8.10 8.62
CA THR A 80 7.98 7.06 9.57
C THR A 80 9.19 6.62 10.39
N VAL A 81 9.01 6.55 11.70
CA VAL A 81 9.99 6.03 12.66
C VAL A 81 9.35 4.95 13.53
N VAL A 82 10.16 4.23 14.30
CA VAL A 82 9.69 3.14 15.17
C VAL A 82 10.02 3.45 16.62
N THR A 83 9.09 3.16 17.53
CA THR A 83 9.30 3.34 18.97
C THR A 83 10.27 2.32 19.57
N ASP A 84 11.03 2.75 20.58
CA ASP A 84 11.94 1.90 21.37
C ASP A 84 11.19 1.02 22.40
N GLU A 85 11.92 0.33 23.28
CA GLU A 85 11.32 -0.57 24.31
C GLU A 85 10.44 0.18 25.33
N ASP A 86 10.67 1.47 25.51
CA ASP A 86 9.93 2.32 26.44
C ASP A 86 8.91 3.21 25.69
N GLY A 87 8.57 2.86 24.44
CA GLY A 87 7.61 3.61 23.61
C GLY A 87 8.11 4.95 23.10
N ARG A 88 9.40 5.28 23.29
CA ARG A 88 9.96 6.57 22.88
C ARG A 88 10.25 6.57 21.38
N TYR A 89 10.02 7.70 20.73
CA TYR A 89 10.39 7.91 19.34
C TYR A 89 11.07 9.27 19.14
N LEU A 90 11.88 9.34 18.09
CA LEU A 90 12.44 10.58 17.58
C LEU A 90 12.29 10.55 16.07
N MET A 91 11.62 11.57 15.53
CA MET A 91 11.48 11.79 14.10
C MET A 91 12.46 12.88 13.68
N PRO A 92 13.60 12.50 13.06
CA PRO A 92 14.67 13.44 12.82
C PRO A 92 14.47 14.22 11.52
N ASP A 93 15.10 15.38 11.42
CA ASP A 93 15.31 16.11 10.16
C ASP A 93 14.02 16.31 9.34
N LEU A 94 12.98 16.83 9.98
CA LEU A 94 11.75 17.20 9.30
C LEU A 94 11.91 18.57 8.63
N PRO A 95 11.58 18.69 7.33
CA PRO A 95 11.40 19.99 6.69
C PRO A 95 10.38 20.86 7.44
N ALA A 96 10.55 22.18 7.40
CA ALA A 96 9.60 23.10 8.02
C ALA A 96 8.24 23.05 7.30
N ALA A 97 7.25 22.45 7.96
CA ALA A 97 5.88 22.26 7.50
C ALA A 97 4.98 21.91 8.70
N GLN A 98 3.66 21.94 8.51
CA GLN A 98 2.70 21.32 9.42
C GLN A 98 2.56 19.84 9.07
N TYR A 99 2.59 18.97 10.08
CA TYR A 99 2.41 17.53 9.89
C TYR A 99 1.18 17.02 10.64
N ASP A 100 0.46 16.11 9.99
CA ASP A 100 -0.45 15.17 10.66
C ASP A 100 0.37 13.98 11.16
N ILE A 101 0.34 13.71 12.47
CA ILE A 101 1.12 12.64 13.11
C ILE A 101 0.20 11.64 13.78
N TRP A 102 0.42 10.34 13.52
CA TRP A 102 -0.36 9.26 14.13
C TRP A 102 0.48 8.00 14.35
N VAL A 103 -0.09 7.07 15.11
CA VAL A 103 0.51 5.78 15.44
C VAL A 103 -0.16 4.67 14.67
N ARG A 104 0.64 3.74 14.15
CA ARG A 104 0.20 2.47 13.56
C ARG A 104 1.03 1.33 14.16
N GLY A 105 0.45 0.16 14.35
CA GLY A 105 1.19 -1.02 14.83
C GLY A 105 0.43 -2.31 14.66
N TYR A 106 1.14 -3.44 14.65
CA TYR A 106 0.47 -4.75 14.66
C TYR A 106 -0.21 -5.00 16.01
N GLY A 107 -1.48 -5.39 15.97
CA GLY A 107 -2.35 -5.46 17.15
C GLY A 107 -3.05 -4.14 17.50
N LEU A 108 -2.81 -3.08 16.73
CA LEU A 108 -3.43 -1.77 16.87
C LEU A 108 -4.31 -1.45 15.66
N VAL A 109 -5.12 -0.41 15.79
CA VAL A 109 -5.64 0.38 14.65
C VAL A 109 -4.93 1.73 14.62
N ASP A 110 -5.07 2.47 13.52
CA ASP A 110 -4.53 3.83 13.46
C ASP A 110 -5.10 4.70 14.58
N SER A 111 -4.23 5.46 15.26
CA SER A 111 -4.67 6.49 16.19
C SER A 111 -5.30 7.67 15.46
N GLU A 112 -5.91 8.58 16.23
CA GLU A 112 -6.24 9.91 15.72
C GLU A 112 -4.96 10.62 15.24
N LYS A 113 -5.10 11.42 14.17
CA LYS A 113 -4.05 12.28 13.63
C LYS A 113 -3.97 13.55 14.47
N VAL A 114 -2.78 13.87 14.96
CA VAL A 114 -2.48 15.06 15.77
C VAL A 114 -1.53 15.97 15.00
N ASN A 115 -1.83 17.26 14.99
CA ASN A 115 -1.01 18.24 14.30
C ASN A 115 0.20 18.65 15.14
N ALA A 116 1.40 18.64 14.55
CA ALA A 116 2.61 19.22 15.14
C ALA A 116 3.58 19.75 14.07
N VAL A 117 4.44 20.69 14.49
CA VAL A 117 5.52 21.25 13.67
C VAL A 117 6.89 20.84 14.22
N PRO A 118 7.96 20.83 13.40
CA PRO A 118 9.30 20.52 13.87
C PRO A 118 9.73 21.41 15.05
N GLY A 119 10.41 20.80 16.03
CA GLY A 119 10.85 21.44 17.28
C GLY A 119 9.91 21.25 18.47
N GLN A 120 8.69 20.73 18.25
CA GLN A 120 7.75 20.40 19.32
C GLN A 120 7.99 18.99 19.89
N SER A 121 7.60 18.78 21.16
CA SER A 121 7.38 17.44 21.69
C SER A 121 5.95 17.00 21.46
N LEU A 122 5.74 15.71 21.24
CA LEU A 122 4.42 15.14 21.07
C LEU A 122 4.32 13.76 21.70
N ASP A 123 3.56 13.65 22.80
CA ASP A 123 3.16 12.35 23.34
C ASP A 123 1.88 11.88 22.64
N LEU A 124 1.87 10.63 22.18
CA LEU A 124 0.81 10.04 21.37
C LEU A 124 0.13 8.87 22.09
N ASN A 125 -1.14 8.67 21.77
CA ASN A 125 -1.90 7.51 22.22
C ASN A 125 -2.14 6.52 21.09
N ALA A 126 -1.67 5.30 21.29
CA ALA A 126 -2.02 4.17 20.45
C ALA A 126 -3.43 3.65 20.77
N VAL A 127 -4.08 3.08 19.76
CA VAL A 127 -5.42 2.50 19.90
C VAL A 127 -5.33 0.98 19.69
N ILE A 128 -5.59 0.21 20.75
CA ILE A 128 -5.64 -1.25 20.69
C ILE A 128 -6.75 -1.66 19.72
N ALA A 129 -6.45 -2.62 18.84
CA ALA A 129 -7.45 -3.10 17.90
C ALA A 129 -8.62 -3.76 18.66
N PRO A 130 -9.88 -3.45 18.30
CA PRO A 130 -11.04 -3.99 19.00
C PRO A 130 -11.21 -5.51 18.83
N ASP A 131 -10.64 -6.07 17.76
CA ASP A 131 -10.60 -7.50 17.47
C ASP A 131 -9.44 -7.86 16.53
N ALA A 132 -9.24 -9.16 16.30
CA ALA A 132 -8.17 -9.68 15.45
C ALA A 132 -8.33 -9.30 13.97
N ALA A 133 -9.55 -9.12 13.48
CA ALA A 133 -9.79 -8.74 12.09
C ALA A 133 -9.41 -7.28 11.84
N ALA A 134 -9.74 -6.39 12.78
CA ALA A 134 -9.32 -5.00 12.79
C ALA A 134 -7.78 -4.88 12.84
N ALA A 135 -7.11 -5.68 13.68
CA ALA A 135 -5.65 -5.72 13.72
C ALA A 135 -5.05 -6.20 12.39
N ALA A 136 -5.61 -7.26 11.80
CA ALA A 136 -5.09 -7.87 10.58
C ALA A 136 -5.20 -6.96 9.35
N ALA A 137 -6.10 -5.97 9.36
CA ALA A 137 -6.22 -4.98 8.29
C ALA A 137 -4.89 -4.27 8.00
N TYR A 138 -4.05 -4.10 9.03
CA TYR A 138 -2.75 -3.43 9.01
C TYR A 138 -1.56 -4.38 8.79
N TYR A 139 -1.78 -5.69 8.71
CA TYR A 139 -0.69 -6.64 8.48
C TYR A 139 -0.15 -6.52 7.05
N PRO A 140 1.14 -6.85 6.83
CA PRO A 140 1.75 -6.77 5.52
C PRO A 140 0.99 -7.59 4.49
N ALA A 141 1.02 -7.14 3.23
CA ALA A 141 0.49 -7.91 2.12
C ALA A 141 1.12 -9.31 2.03
N GLY A 142 2.40 -9.47 2.41
CA GLY A 142 3.05 -10.78 2.46
C GLY A 142 2.36 -11.76 3.42
N ASN A 143 1.89 -11.30 4.58
CA ASN A 143 1.17 -12.13 5.55
C ASN A 143 -0.16 -12.60 4.97
N TRP A 144 -0.94 -11.69 4.38
CA TRP A 144 -2.19 -12.05 3.69
C TRP A 144 -1.95 -13.02 2.53
N TYR A 145 -0.88 -12.82 1.77
CA TYR A 145 -0.53 -13.69 0.66
C TYR A 145 -0.02 -15.06 1.11
N SER A 146 0.49 -15.18 2.34
CA SER A 146 0.95 -16.46 2.90
C SER A 146 -0.19 -17.49 3.11
N LEU A 147 -1.44 -17.05 3.09
CA LEU A 147 -2.62 -17.93 3.13
C LEU A 147 -2.84 -18.69 1.81
N LEU A 148 -2.16 -18.32 0.72
CA LEU A 148 -2.28 -18.97 -0.58
C LEU A 148 -1.81 -20.43 -0.49
N GLU A 149 -2.69 -21.37 -0.80
CA GLU A 149 -2.39 -22.80 -0.76
C GLU A 149 -1.77 -23.31 -2.08
N ILE A 150 -0.45 -23.41 -2.09
CA ILE A 150 0.30 -23.95 -3.23
C ILE A 150 -0.06 -25.44 -3.44
N PRO A 151 -0.33 -25.88 -4.69
CA PRO A 151 -0.56 -27.30 -5.00
C PRO A 151 0.55 -28.19 -4.44
N ALA A 152 0.18 -29.36 -3.92
CA ALA A 152 1.10 -30.28 -3.25
C ALA A 152 2.15 -30.83 -4.23
N ARG A 153 3.33 -31.22 -3.71
CA ARG A 153 4.40 -31.79 -4.55
C ARG A 153 3.97 -33.01 -5.36
N SER A 154 3.04 -33.80 -4.83
CA SER A 154 2.48 -34.99 -5.49
C SER A 154 1.58 -34.67 -6.68
N GLU A 155 1.15 -33.42 -6.84
CA GLU A 155 0.35 -32.98 -7.99
C GLU A 155 1.22 -32.68 -9.22
N PHE A 156 2.54 -32.80 -9.15
CA PHE A 156 3.44 -32.53 -10.28
C PHE A 156 4.02 -33.83 -10.87
N PRO A 157 4.27 -33.89 -12.20
CA PRO A 157 4.16 -32.80 -13.18
C PRO A 157 2.71 -32.43 -13.52
N GLY A 158 2.50 -31.25 -14.13
CA GLY A 158 1.20 -30.87 -14.65
C GLY A 158 0.68 -31.86 -15.69
N THR A 159 -0.63 -32.12 -15.68
CA THR A 159 -1.29 -33.10 -16.57
C THR A 159 -2.36 -32.47 -17.46
N GLY A 160 -2.49 -31.13 -17.45
CA GLY A 160 -3.41 -30.39 -18.29
C GLY A 160 -4.84 -30.37 -17.77
N ALA A 161 -5.75 -29.81 -18.58
CA ALA A 161 -7.15 -29.57 -18.20
C ALA A 161 -7.93 -30.86 -17.91
N ASP A 162 -7.64 -31.95 -18.64
CA ASP A 162 -8.27 -33.27 -18.42
C ASP A 162 -7.68 -34.03 -17.21
N GLY A 163 -6.68 -33.46 -16.54
CA GLY A 163 -6.01 -34.02 -15.38
C GLY A 163 -6.12 -33.11 -14.15
N ASN A 164 -4.98 -32.76 -13.56
CA ASN A 164 -4.88 -31.91 -12.36
C ASN A 164 -5.08 -30.41 -12.62
N GLY A 165 -5.36 -30.00 -13.86
CA GLY A 165 -5.55 -28.61 -14.23
C GLY A 165 -4.27 -27.75 -14.20
N ILE A 166 -3.10 -28.34 -13.96
CA ILE A 166 -1.80 -27.66 -14.03
C ILE A 166 -1.21 -27.87 -15.43
N SER A 167 -0.67 -26.80 -16.01
CA SER A 167 0.00 -26.84 -17.32
C SER A 167 1.06 -27.95 -17.41
N PRO A 168 1.04 -28.78 -18.47
CA PRO A 168 2.07 -29.83 -18.68
C PRO A 168 3.51 -29.32 -18.78
N ASN A 169 3.69 -28.02 -19.01
CA ASN A 169 5.01 -27.36 -19.03
C ASN A 169 5.56 -27.06 -17.62
N ILE A 170 4.79 -27.30 -16.56
CA ILE A 170 5.21 -27.13 -15.17
C ILE A 170 5.54 -28.50 -14.60
N HIS A 171 6.83 -28.81 -14.53
CA HIS A 171 7.30 -30.16 -14.18
C HIS A 171 7.42 -30.42 -12.68
N ASN A 172 7.49 -29.38 -11.85
CA ASN A 172 7.64 -29.52 -10.40
C ASN A 172 7.06 -28.30 -9.64
N GLN A 173 6.83 -28.49 -8.33
CA GLN A 173 6.27 -27.45 -7.46
C GLN A 173 7.13 -26.18 -7.40
N ALA A 174 8.45 -26.28 -7.51
CA ALA A 174 9.33 -25.12 -7.44
C ALA A 174 9.14 -24.17 -8.65
N ASP A 175 8.93 -24.68 -9.87
CA ASP A 175 8.58 -23.83 -11.02
C ASP A 175 7.19 -23.18 -10.85
N PHE A 176 6.22 -23.89 -10.27
CA PHE A 176 4.93 -23.29 -9.93
C PHE A 176 5.08 -22.15 -8.92
N MET A 177 5.79 -22.39 -7.81
CA MET A 177 6.09 -21.39 -6.78
C MET A 177 6.82 -20.17 -7.36
N ARG A 178 7.79 -20.39 -8.25
CA ARG A 178 8.51 -19.30 -8.93
C ARG A 178 7.54 -18.39 -9.70
N ARG A 179 6.55 -18.95 -10.38
CA ARG A 179 5.57 -18.20 -11.20
C ARG A 179 4.58 -17.38 -10.36
N VAL A 180 4.19 -17.87 -9.18
CA VAL A 180 3.31 -17.15 -8.25
C VAL A 180 4.07 -16.22 -7.29
N SER A 181 5.40 -16.23 -7.33
CA SER A 181 6.28 -15.35 -6.55
C SER A 181 7.06 -14.41 -7.47
N SER A 182 8.35 -14.19 -7.20
CA SER A 182 9.18 -13.18 -7.87
C SER A 182 9.51 -13.49 -9.34
N GLY A 183 9.17 -14.68 -9.85
CA GLY A 183 9.30 -15.01 -11.28
C GLY A 183 8.05 -14.72 -12.10
N GLY A 184 7.03 -14.10 -11.50
CA GLY A 184 5.77 -13.73 -12.14
C GLY A 184 4.99 -12.74 -11.29
N CYS A 185 3.95 -13.20 -10.58
CA CYS A 185 2.97 -12.31 -9.95
C CYS A 185 3.56 -11.30 -8.94
N LEU A 186 4.43 -11.73 -8.03
CA LEU A 186 5.00 -10.82 -7.02
C LEU A 186 6.11 -9.90 -7.57
N ALA A 187 6.55 -10.09 -8.82
CA ALA A 187 7.50 -9.16 -9.43
C ALA A 187 6.86 -7.79 -9.71
N CYS A 188 5.55 -7.77 -10.02
CA CYS A 188 4.83 -6.56 -10.40
C CYS A 188 3.67 -6.23 -9.45
N HIS A 189 3.23 -7.16 -8.60
CA HIS A 189 2.02 -7.01 -7.80
C HIS A 189 2.24 -7.32 -6.33
N GLN A 190 1.73 -6.44 -5.48
CA GLN A 190 1.65 -6.67 -4.04
C GLN A 190 0.37 -7.45 -3.69
N LEU A 191 0.28 -8.72 -4.09
CA LEU A 191 -1.00 -9.46 -4.13
C LEU A 191 -1.81 -9.50 -2.83
N GLY A 192 -1.19 -9.51 -1.64
CA GLY A 192 -1.97 -9.52 -0.40
C GLY A 192 -2.42 -8.14 0.10
N ASN A 193 -2.25 -7.07 -0.68
CA ASN A 193 -2.76 -5.76 -0.29
C ASN A 193 -4.31 -5.74 -0.27
N ALA A 194 -4.92 -4.75 0.39
CA ALA A 194 -6.37 -4.71 0.57
C ALA A 194 -7.14 -4.60 -0.76
N ALA A 195 -6.57 -3.90 -1.75
CA ALA A 195 -7.12 -3.78 -3.09
C ALA A 195 -7.15 -5.11 -3.85
N ILE A 196 -6.25 -6.04 -3.50
CA ILE A 196 -6.12 -7.33 -4.18
C ILE A 196 -6.78 -8.48 -3.42
N ARG A 197 -6.56 -8.61 -2.11
CA ARG A 197 -7.17 -9.68 -1.32
C ARG A 197 -8.70 -9.57 -1.20
N ASN A 198 -9.25 -8.37 -1.38
CA ASN A 198 -10.69 -8.15 -1.48
C ASN A 198 -11.08 -8.02 -2.96
N ILE A 199 -12.22 -8.59 -3.35
CA ILE A 199 -12.73 -8.49 -4.72
C ILE A 199 -13.58 -7.20 -4.84
N PRO A 200 -13.19 -6.23 -5.68
CA PRO A 200 -14.01 -5.04 -5.92
C PRO A 200 -15.42 -5.38 -6.43
N GLY A 201 -16.40 -4.52 -6.10
CA GLY A 201 -17.80 -4.69 -6.51
C GLY A 201 -18.00 -4.83 -8.02
N LEU A 202 -17.08 -4.30 -8.83
CA LEU A 202 -17.06 -4.48 -10.29
C LEU A 202 -17.09 -5.97 -10.71
N PHE A 203 -16.52 -6.86 -9.90
CA PHE A 203 -16.45 -8.30 -10.19
C PHE A 203 -17.48 -9.12 -9.39
N SER A 204 -18.44 -8.48 -8.74
CA SER A 204 -19.45 -9.16 -7.90
C SER A 204 -20.58 -9.84 -8.69
N GLY A 205 -20.72 -9.56 -9.98
CA GLY A 205 -21.81 -10.06 -10.83
C GLY A 205 -21.60 -11.47 -11.42
N TYR A 206 -20.58 -12.20 -10.98
CA TYR A 206 -20.25 -13.54 -11.46
C TYR A 206 -20.77 -14.62 -10.51
N ASP A 207 -21.13 -15.78 -11.06
CA ASP A 207 -21.70 -16.90 -10.28
C ASP A 207 -20.64 -17.57 -9.40
N THR A 208 -19.37 -17.51 -9.82
CA THR A 208 -18.24 -18.09 -9.09
C THR A 208 -17.07 -17.13 -8.94
N SER A 209 -16.31 -17.27 -7.85
CA SER A 209 -15.07 -16.51 -7.62
C SER A 209 -13.99 -16.80 -8.67
N ILE A 210 -14.02 -17.98 -9.29
CA ILE A 210 -13.16 -18.34 -10.43
C ILE A 210 -13.43 -17.41 -11.63
N GLU A 211 -14.69 -17.21 -12.00
CA GLU A 211 -15.09 -16.32 -13.09
C GLU A 211 -14.78 -14.85 -12.76
N ALA A 212 -15.00 -14.45 -11.50
CA ALA A 212 -14.64 -13.12 -11.02
C ALA A 212 -13.13 -12.86 -11.17
N TRP A 213 -12.27 -13.83 -10.80
CA TRP A 213 -10.82 -13.73 -10.98
C TRP A 213 -10.40 -13.71 -12.45
N ASP A 214 -11.01 -14.52 -13.32
CA ASP A 214 -10.73 -14.52 -14.75
C ASP A 214 -11.08 -13.16 -15.38
N ARG A 215 -12.21 -12.55 -15.00
CA ARG A 215 -12.56 -11.19 -15.42
C ARG A 215 -11.58 -10.15 -14.88
N ARG A 216 -11.20 -10.27 -13.62
CA ARG A 216 -10.29 -9.33 -12.94
C ARG A 216 -8.94 -9.25 -13.63
N VAL A 217 -8.36 -10.39 -13.99
CA VAL A 217 -7.03 -10.48 -14.62
C VAL A 217 -7.03 -9.86 -16.03
N ARG A 218 -8.19 -9.59 -16.61
CA ARG A 218 -8.34 -8.92 -17.92
C ARG A 218 -8.42 -7.39 -17.82
N SER A 219 -8.47 -6.82 -16.62
CA SER A 219 -8.59 -5.37 -16.46
C SER A 219 -7.35 -4.61 -16.95
N GLY A 220 -7.59 -3.49 -17.64
CA GLY A 220 -6.54 -2.56 -18.09
C GLY A 220 -5.72 -3.05 -19.28
N GLN A 221 -4.70 -2.27 -19.63
CA GLN A 221 -3.83 -2.52 -20.81
C GLN A 221 -2.90 -3.72 -20.60
N ALA A 222 -2.54 -4.06 -19.36
CA ALA A 222 -1.78 -5.26 -19.04
C ALA A 222 -2.61 -6.56 -19.09
N GLY A 223 -3.94 -6.48 -19.16
CA GLY A 223 -4.84 -7.63 -18.99
C GLY A 223 -4.56 -8.81 -19.92
N GLY A 224 -4.18 -8.52 -21.17
CA GLY A 224 -3.81 -9.57 -22.13
C GLY A 224 -2.56 -10.33 -21.74
N SER A 225 -1.56 -9.65 -21.17
CA SER A 225 -0.32 -10.28 -20.68
C SER A 225 -0.59 -11.14 -19.45
N MET A 226 -1.32 -10.56 -18.47
CA MET A 226 -1.66 -11.26 -17.24
C MET A 226 -2.53 -12.51 -17.51
N SER A 227 -3.50 -12.41 -18.43
CA SER A 227 -4.35 -13.54 -18.83
C SER A 227 -3.54 -14.67 -19.46
N ARG A 228 -2.56 -14.36 -20.32
CA ARG A 228 -1.66 -15.37 -20.90
C ARG A 228 -0.76 -16.01 -19.86
N ALA A 229 -0.22 -15.23 -18.93
CA ALA A 229 0.62 -15.73 -17.85
C ALA A 229 -0.14 -16.75 -16.99
N LEU A 230 -1.37 -16.42 -16.60
CA LEU A 230 -2.22 -17.30 -15.80
C LEU A 230 -2.68 -18.53 -16.60
N ALA A 231 -3.08 -18.36 -17.86
CA ALA A 231 -3.44 -19.48 -18.74
C ALA A 231 -2.26 -20.47 -18.90
N GLY A 232 -1.03 -19.96 -18.97
CA GLY A 232 0.20 -20.77 -19.03
C GLY A 232 0.45 -21.63 -17.78
N MET A 233 -0.23 -21.35 -16.66
CA MET A 233 -0.19 -22.14 -15.44
C MET A 233 -1.28 -23.22 -15.37
N GLY A 234 -2.36 -23.07 -16.16
CA GLY A 234 -3.53 -23.94 -16.15
C GLY A 234 -4.61 -23.51 -15.15
N GLY A 235 -5.81 -24.07 -15.29
CA GLY A 235 -6.99 -23.69 -14.50
C GLY A 235 -6.84 -23.86 -12.98
N ARG A 236 -5.94 -24.75 -12.53
CA ARG A 236 -5.64 -24.94 -11.11
C ARG A 236 -5.14 -23.66 -10.43
N ALA A 237 -4.41 -22.80 -11.15
CA ALA A 237 -3.91 -21.54 -10.60
C ALA A 237 -5.04 -20.54 -10.33
N LEU A 238 -6.03 -20.47 -11.23
CA LEU A 238 -7.20 -19.59 -11.06
C LEU A 238 -8.06 -20.04 -9.88
N GLN A 239 -8.29 -21.36 -9.75
CA GLN A 239 -8.99 -21.94 -8.60
C GLN A 239 -8.28 -21.60 -7.28
N MET A 240 -6.96 -21.76 -7.21
CA MET A 240 -6.18 -21.45 -6.01
C MET A 240 -6.35 -19.98 -5.56
N TYR A 241 -6.39 -19.02 -6.49
CA TYR A 241 -6.62 -17.61 -6.14
C TYR A 241 -8.07 -17.35 -5.71
N ALA A 242 -9.05 -18.01 -6.33
CA ALA A 242 -10.45 -17.94 -5.93
C ALA A 242 -10.65 -18.47 -4.51
N ASP A 243 -10.15 -19.69 -4.24
CA ASP A 243 -10.20 -20.32 -2.92
C ASP A 243 -9.54 -19.43 -1.84
N TRP A 244 -8.41 -18.78 -2.17
CA TRP A 244 -7.71 -17.85 -1.28
C TRP A 244 -8.56 -16.63 -0.92
N THR A 245 -9.20 -15.98 -1.89
CA THR A 245 -10.08 -14.83 -1.61
C THR A 245 -11.36 -15.23 -0.90
N ASP A 246 -11.91 -16.40 -1.21
CA ASP A 246 -13.14 -16.89 -0.57
C ASP A 246 -12.91 -17.19 0.92
N ARG A 247 -11.77 -17.80 1.26
CA ARG A 247 -11.39 -18.03 2.67
C ARG A 247 -11.19 -16.73 3.43
N ILE A 248 -10.53 -15.74 2.83
CA ILE A 248 -10.39 -14.40 3.43
C ILE A 248 -11.76 -13.76 3.65
N ALA A 249 -12.64 -13.80 2.65
CA ALA A 249 -14.00 -13.28 2.76
C ALA A 249 -14.84 -14.02 3.83
N ALA A 250 -14.57 -15.31 4.06
CA ALA A 250 -15.16 -16.12 5.12
C ALA A 250 -14.57 -15.84 6.53
N GLY A 251 -13.60 -14.93 6.64
CA GLY A 251 -13.02 -14.49 7.91
C GLY A 251 -11.70 -15.16 8.29
N GLU A 252 -11.04 -15.85 7.36
CA GLU A 252 -9.68 -16.32 7.60
C GLU A 252 -8.70 -15.15 7.76
N LEU A 253 -7.88 -15.22 8.80
CA LEU A 253 -6.86 -14.22 9.12
C LEU A 253 -5.46 -14.80 8.94
N PRO A 254 -4.50 -14.01 8.44
CA PRO A 254 -3.12 -14.46 8.30
C PRO A 254 -2.41 -14.52 9.66
N PRO A 255 -1.24 -15.18 9.74
CA PRO A 255 -0.42 -15.18 10.93
C PRO A 255 -0.09 -13.76 11.41
N VAL A 256 -0.17 -13.54 12.71
CA VAL A 256 0.18 -12.26 13.36
C VAL A 256 1.67 -12.00 13.13
N PRO A 257 2.04 -10.90 12.44
CA PRO A 257 3.43 -10.53 12.28
C PRO A 257 4.04 -10.05 13.60
N GLU A 258 5.35 -10.28 13.75
CA GLU A 258 6.14 -9.71 14.84
C GLU A 258 6.30 -8.20 14.64
N ARG A 259 6.26 -7.43 15.73
CA ARG A 259 6.63 -6.02 15.71
C ARG A 259 8.15 -5.88 15.59
N PRO A 260 8.67 -4.82 14.95
CA PRO A 260 10.09 -4.54 14.92
C PRO A 260 10.71 -4.59 16.32
N SER A 261 11.88 -5.21 16.43
CA SER A 261 12.62 -5.33 17.71
C SER A 261 14.12 -5.11 17.51
N GLY A 262 14.81 -4.75 18.60
CA GLY A 262 16.25 -4.49 18.55
C GLY A 262 16.64 -3.48 17.47
N LEU A 263 17.55 -3.87 16.56
CA LEU A 263 18.07 -2.99 15.52
C LEU A 263 17.03 -2.56 14.46
N GLU A 264 15.94 -3.31 14.31
CA GLU A 264 14.89 -2.99 13.34
C GLU A 264 14.16 -1.69 13.68
N ARG A 265 14.20 -1.28 14.95
CA ARG A 265 13.58 -0.03 15.43
C ARG A 265 14.37 1.23 15.06
N ASN A 266 15.58 1.07 14.55
CA ASN A 266 16.41 2.20 14.10
C ASN A 266 16.07 2.65 12.66
N VAL A 267 15.07 2.04 12.03
CA VAL A 267 14.67 2.38 10.66
C VAL A 267 13.93 3.72 10.66
N VAL A 268 14.39 4.62 9.78
CA VAL A 268 13.68 5.84 9.41
C VAL A 268 13.32 5.73 7.94
N ILE A 269 12.04 5.83 7.62
CA ILE A 269 11.54 5.78 6.24
C ILE A 269 11.09 7.19 5.87
N THR A 270 11.60 7.72 4.76
CA THR A 270 11.08 8.95 4.15
C THR A 270 10.50 8.59 2.80
N GLN A 271 9.28 9.07 2.52
CA GLN A 271 8.55 8.76 1.30
C GLN A 271 8.08 10.05 0.65
N TRP A 272 8.10 10.04 -0.68
CA TRP A 272 7.59 11.11 -1.51
C TRP A 272 6.63 10.51 -2.54
N ASP A 273 5.56 11.23 -2.86
CA ASP A 273 4.81 11.02 -4.09
C ASP A 273 5.42 11.91 -5.20
N TRP A 274 5.95 11.30 -6.25
CA TRP A 274 6.88 11.98 -7.17
C TRP A 274 6.70 11.63 -8.65
N ALA A 275 5.51 11.17 -9.03
CA ALA A 275 5.07 11.00 -10.41
C ALA A 275 3.57 11.30 -10.52
N ASP A 276 3.01 11.22 -11.72
CA ASP A 276 1.57 11.44 -11.93
C ASP A 276 0.73 10.26 -11.40
N PRO A 277 -0.55 10.47 -11.02
CA PRO A 277 -1.43 9.40 -10.54
C PRO A 277 -1.64 8.21 -11.49
N THR A 278 -1.44 8.43 -12.80
CA THR A 278 -1.53 7.40 -13.85
C THR A 278 -0.17 6.83 -14.24
N ALA A 279 0.92 7.41 -13.75
CA ALA A 279 2.28 6.97 -14.06
C ALA A 279 2.61 5.68 -13.30
N TYR A 280 3.24 4.74 -14.01
CA TYR A 280 3.76 3.49 -13.49
C TYR A 280 5.28 3.62 -13.33
N LEU A 281 5.73 4.08 -12.18
CA LEU A 281 7.16 4.11 -11.84
C LEU A 281 7.70 2.67 -11.74
N HIS A 282 8.46 2.25 -12.75
CA HIS A 282 8.95 0.87 -12.88
C HIS A 282 10.40 0.73 -12.41
N ASP A 283 11.30 1.57 -12.93
CA ASP A 283 12.72 1.55 -12.57
C ASP A 283 13.14 2.88 -11.94
N LEU A 284 14.24 2.87 -11.17
CA LEU A 284 14.90 4.09 -10.71
C LEU A 284 16.41 3.91 -10.55
N VAL A 285 17.11 5.03 -10.51
CA VAL A 285 18.51 5.10 -10.11
C VAL A 285 18.74 6.26 -9.15
N SER A 286 19.43 5.96 -8.05
CA SER A 286 19.76 6.93 -7.01
C SER A 286 21.25 7.21 -6.90
N THR A 287 22.13 6.38 -7.49
CA THR A 287 23.59 6.54 -7.43
C THR A 287 24.28 5.65 -8.46
N ASP A 288 25.58 5.88 -8.69
CA ASP A 288 26.40 4.92 -9.46
C ASP A 288 26.56 3.64 -8.64
N ARG A 289 26.10 2.51 -9.19
CA ARG A 289 26.14 1.20 -8.51
C ARG A 289 27.57 0.73 -8.22
N ARG A 290 28.58 1.28 -8.89
CA ARG A 290 30.00 0.97 -8.68
C ARG A 290 30.60 1.74 -7.50
N ASP A 291 30.01 2.87 -7.13
CA ASP A 291 30.39 3.69 -5.99
C ASP A 291 29.14 4.37 -5.41
N PRO A 292 28.43 3.70 -4.49
CA PRO A 292 27.12 4.15 -4.03
C PRO A 292 27.17 5.46 -3.25
N THR A 293 28.35 5.93 -2.85
CA THR A 293 28.53 7.20 -2.11
C THR A 293 28.50 8.44 -3.01
N ARG A 294 28.54 8.28 -4.34
CA ARG A 294 28.70 9.38 -5.31
C ARG A 294 27.56 10.38 -5.35
N ASN A 295 26.33 9.90 -5.20
CA ASN A 295 25.13 10.72 -5.32
C ASN A 295 24.39 10.81 -3.97
N ALA A 296 25.13 10.88 -2.86
CA ALA A 296 24.55 11.05 -1.55
C ALA A 296 23.63 12.28 -1.52
N TYR A 297 22.35 12.07 -1.21
CA TYR A 297 21.29 13.09 -1.22
C TYR A 297 21.08 13.80 -2.57
N GLY A 298 21.62 13.25 -3.66
CA GLY A 298 21.42 13.80 -4.99
C GLY A 298 20.07 13.43 -5.57
N LYS A 299 19.81 13.92 -6.79
CA LYS A 299 18.57 13.66 -7.51
C LYS A 299 18.44 12.17 -7.84
N ILE A 300 17.20 11.70 -7.76
CA ILE A 300 16.80 10.33 -8.11
C ILE A 300 16.04 10.40 -9.43
N TYR A 301 16.36 9.50 -10.35
CA TYR A 301 15.79 9.48 -11.69
C TYR A 301 15.01 8.19 -11.87
N GLY A 302 13.72 8.31 -12.18
CA GLY A 302 12.86 7.17 -12.46
C GLY A 302 12.68 6.90 -13.95
N ALA A 303 12.09 5.75 -14.25
CA ALA A 303 11.59 5.39 -15.56
C ALA A 303 10.16 4.88 -15.43
N LEU A 304 9.28 5.37 -16.31
CA LEU A 304 7.84 5.13 -16.25
C LEU A 304 7.38 3.99 -17.18
N GLU A 305 8.33 3.25 -17.74
CA GLU A 305 8.07 2.16 -18.68
C GLU A 305 7.08 2.56 -19.78
N ASN A 306 5.86 2.00 -19.75
CA ASN A 306 4.85 2.16 -20.78
C ASN A 306 3.86 3.29 -20.47
N SER A 307 3.96 3.95 -19.31
CA SER A 307 2.87 4.79 -18.82
C SER A 307 2.96 6.26 -19.22
N ALA A 308 4.15 6.83 -19.43
CA ALA A 308 4.30 8.23 -19.84
C ALA A 308 5.68 8.54 -20.48
N ASP A 309 5.75 9.60 -21.28
CA ASP A 309 6.92 10.04 -22.05
C ASP A 309 7.81 11.08 -21.30
N TYR A 310 8.17 10.79 -20.05
CA TYR A 310 9.17 11.57 -19.32
C TYR A 310 9.91 10.74 -18.26
N LEU A 311 11.11 11.19 -17.85
CA LEU A 311 11.77 10.73 -16.64
C LEU A 311 11.31 11.57 -15.44
N PRO A 312 10.66 10.99 -14.42
CA PRO A 312 10.44 11.68 -13.16
C PRO A 312 11.78 11.86 -12.45
N VAL A 313 11.97 13.03 -11.85
CA VAL A 313 13.15 13.38 -11.09
C VAL A 313 12.71 13.86 -9.73
N LEU A 314 13.18 13.19 -8.66
CA LEU A 314 12.99 13.63 -7.27
C LEU A 314 14.28 14.26 -6.76
N ASP A 315 14.16 15.45 -6.18
CA ASP A 315 15.21 16.07 -5.40
C ASP A 315 14.86 15.94 -3.90
N PRO A 316 15.46 14.98 -3.17
CA PRO A 316 15.07 14.68 -1.80
C PRO A 316 15.51 15.76 -0.80
N GLN A 317 16.42 16.66 -1.16
CA GLN A 317 16.83 17.77 -0.28
C GLN A 317 15.81 18.91 -0.28
N THR A 318 15.20 19.14 -1.44
CA THR A 318 14.22 20.23 -1.62
C THR A 318 12.78 19.75 -1.64
N ASN A 319 12.56 18.42 -1.61
CA ASN A 319 11.25 17.77 -1.75
C ASN A 319 10.53 18.16 -3.04
N THR A 320 11.30 18.49 -4.09
CA THR A 320 10.75 18.93 -5.39
C THR A 320 10.84 17.84 -6.43
N ILE A 321 9.97 17.95 -7.44
CA ILE A 321 9.99 17.09 -8.62
C ILE A 321 10.25 17.89 -9.89
N ALA A 322 10.84 17.21 -10.87
CA ALA A 322 10.95 17.70 -12.24
C ALA A 322 10.68 16.57 -13.21
N GLN A 323 10.39 16.93 -14.45
CA GLN A 323 10.21 15.99 -15.55
C GLN A 323 11.25 16.28 -16.63
N ILE A 324 11.88 15.23 -17.15
CA ILE A 324 12.73 15.31 -18.34
C ILE A 324 11.97 14.62 -19.47
N PRO A 325 11.42 15.37 -20.44
CA PRO A 325 10.72 14.76 -21.57
C PRO A 325 11.62 13.77 -22.29
N VAL A 326 11.06 12.61 -22.63
CA VAL A 326 11.71 11.62 -23.50
C VAL A 326 10.87 11.44 -24.74
N PHE A 327 11.51 11.13 -25.85
CA PHE A 327 10.84 10.95 -27.13
C PHE A 327 11.57 9.89 -27.95
N PRO A 328 10.86 9.17 -28.83
CA PRO A 328 11.48 8.32 -29.84
C PRO A 328 12.49 9.13 -30.69
N GLU A 329 13.54 8.46 -31.18
CA GLU A 329 14.49 9.04 -32.12
C GLU A 329 13.80 9.38 -33.45
N ASP A 330 12.88 8.51 -33.88
CA ASP A 330 12.01 8.73 -35.03
C ASP A 330 10.88 9.72 -34.66
N PRO A 331 10.90 10.98 -35.19
CA PRO A 331 9.90 11.98 -34.84
C PRO A 331 8.51 11.67 -35.39
N ASP A 332 8.40 10.75 -36.36
CA ASP A 332 7.12 10.35 -36.95
C ASP A 332 6.52 9.12 -36.23
N TYR A 333 7.25 8.53 -35.27
CA TYR A 333 6.77 7.40 -34.48
C TYR A 333 5.84 7.86 -33.35
N ASN A 334 4.54 7.86 -33.63
CA ASN A 334 3.49 8.21 -32.67
C ASN A 334 2.40 7.10 -32.63
N PRO A 335 2.64 6.00 -31.91
CA PRO A 335 1.67 4.91 -31.82
C PRO A 335 0.46 5.32 -30.98
N GLU A 336 -0.74 4.91 -31.41
CA GLU A 336 -1.93 5.01 -30.56
C GLU A 336 -1.75 4.15 -29.29
N PRO A 337 -2.14 4.65 -28.11
CA PRO A 337 -2.14 3.86 -26.88
C PRO A 337 -2.91 2.55 -27.04
N SER A 338 -2.36 1.48 -26.47
CA SER A 338 -3.04 0.18 -26.49
C SER A 338 -4.37 0.29 -25.76
N ARG A 339 -5.44 -0.26 -26.31
CA ARG A 339 -6.73 -0.27 -25.61
C ARG A 339 -6.70 -1.22 -24.42
N PRO A 340 -7.37 -0.90 -23.29
CA PRO A 340 -7.60 -1.86 -22.22
C PRO A 340 -8.27 -3.13 -22.75
N MET A 341 -7.88 -4.30 -22.21
CA MET A 341 -8.54 -5.57 -22.58
C MET A 341 -9.96 -5.65 -22.02
N ALA A 342 -10.18 -5.06 -20.84
CA ALA A 342 -11.47 -4.86 -20.22
C ALA A 342 -11.38 -3.73 -19.18
N GLU A 343 -12.53 -3.22 -18.72
CA GLU A 343 -12.58 -2.06 -17.83
C GLU A 343 -11.78 -2.29 -16.53
N SER A 344 -11.13 -1.22 -16.07
CA SER A 344 -10.44 -1.12 -14.79
C SER A 344 -11.41 -0.66 -13.69
N PRO A 345 -11.33 -1.22 -12.47
CA PRO A 345 -12.11 -0.73 -11.33
C PRO A 345 -11.73 0.69 -10.88
N TYR A 346 -10.61 1.23 -11.35
CA TYR A 346 -10.11 2.57 -10.99
C TYR A 346 -10.21 3.59 -12.12
N TRP A 347 -9.94 3.15 -13.35
CA TRP A 347 -9.77 4.03 -14.52
C TRP A 347 -10.77 3.74 -15.65
N GLY A 348 -11.72 2.81 -15.44
CA GLY A 348 -12.69 2.41 -16.47
C GLY A 348 -12.00 1.90 -17.74
N ASP A 349 -12.46 2.38 -18.89
CA ASP A 349 -11.93 2.02 -20.22
C ASP A 349 -10.86 3.00 -20.74
N GLU A 350 -10.37 3.91 -19.91
CA GLU A 350 -9.36 4.89 -20.31
C GLU A 350 -7.98 4.23 -20.52
N PRO A 351 -7.32 4.43 -21.69
CA PRO A 351 -5.97 3.94 -21.94
C PRO A 351 -4.93 4.87 -21.28
N ILE A 352 -4.72 4.74 -19.97
CA ILE A 352 -3.84 5.61 -19.19
C ILE A 352 -2.34 5.37 -19.42
N TRP A 353 -1.94 4.28 -20.07
CA TRP A 353 -0.57 4.04 -20.50
C TRP A 353 -0.40 4.47 -21.95
N ASP A 354 0.15 5.67 -22.13
CA ASP A 354 0.19 6.37 -23.41
C ASP A 354 1.60 6.69 -23.91
N ALA A 355 2.64 6.11 -23.29
CA ALA A 355 4.02 6.35 -23.70
C ALA A 355 4.27 5.91 -25.15
N SER A 356 4.78 6.84 -25.96
CA SER A 356 5.34 6.55 -27.28
C SER A 356 6.69 5.86 -27.18
N THR A 357 7.50 6.19 -26.17
CA THR A 357 8.79 5.55 -25.91
C THR A 357 8.81 4.82 -24.58
N THR A 358 9.11 3.51 -24.63
CA THR A 358 9.31 2.74 -23.39
C THR A 358 10.71 3.01 -22.85
N VAL A 359 10.80 3.57 -21.64
CA VAL A 359 12.08 3.78 -20.95
C VAL A 359 12.32 2.74 -19.86
N HIS A 360 13.54 2.21 -19.81
CA HIS A 360 14.00 1.26 -18.81
C HIS A 360 15.43 1.50 -18.35
N ASN A 361 15.77 0.86 -17.23
CA ASN A 361 17.14 0.67 -16.74
C ASN A 361 17.95 1.98 -16.67
N PRO A 362 17.46 3.03 -16.00
CA PRO A 362 18.26 4.21 -15.79
C PRO A 362 19.53 3.85 -15.01
N MET A 363 20.67 4.39 -15.43
CA MET A 363 21.98 4.18 -14.81
C MET A 363 22.68 5.52 -14.60
N LEU A 364 23.28 5.71 -13.43
CA LEU A 364 24.16 6.84 -13.14
C LEU A 364 25.61 6.38 -13.30
N ASP A 365 26.40 7.18 -14.03
CA ASP A 365 27.84 6.95 -14.17
C ASP A 365 28.67 7.79 -13.18
N GLN A 366 29.98 7.60 -13.22
CA GLN A 366 30.94 8.25 -12.32
C GLN A 366 31.01 9.77 -12.49
N ASP A 367 30.54 10.29 -13.62
CA ASP A 367 30.53 11.71 -13.96
C ASP A 367 29.16 12.34 -13.66
N GLY A 368 28.24 11.59 -13.06
CA GLY A 368 26.88 12.02 -12.74
C GLY A 368 25.94 12.07 -13.94
N ARG A 369 26.29 11.39 -15.05
CA ARG A 369 25.42 11.33 -16.24
C ARG A 369 24.39 10.22 -16.06
N VAL A 370 23.17 10.53 -16.46
CA VAL A 370 22.06 9.56 -16.50
C VAL A 370 22.00 8.94 -17.88
N TRP A 371 22.12 7.61 -17.93
CA TRP A 371 21.96 6.80 -19.13
C TRP A 371 20.65 6.04 -19.03
N ILE A 372 19.88 6.01 -20.11
CA ILE A 372 18.62 5.27 -20.18
C ILE A 372 18.63 4.36 -21.39
N THR A 373 17.82 3.30 -21.33
CA THR A 373 17.41 2.56 -22.52
C THR A 373 16.03 3.03 -22.92
N ALA A 374 15.84 3.40 -24.18
CA ALA A 374 14.58 3.93 -24.70
C ALA A 374 14.26 3.33 -26.07
N ARG A 375 12.97 3.20 -26.38
CA ARG A 375 12.54 2.83 -27.74
C ARG A 375 12.86 3.97 -28.69
N ALA A 376 13.73 3.70 -29.66
CA ALA A 376 14.15 4.70 -30.64
C ALA A 376 13.18 4.83 -31.83
N ARG A 377 12.52 3.75 -32.24
CA ARG A 377 11.71 3.65 -33.46
C ARG A 377 10.66 2.56 -33.36
N ALA A 378 9.85 2.38 -34.40
CA ALA A 378 8.88 1.31 -34.45
C ALA A 378 9.56 -0.09 -34.32
N PRO A 379 8.98 -1.04 -33.57
CA PRO A 379 9.58 -2.36 -33.35
C PRO A 379 9.90 -3.15 -34.63
N GLN A 380 9.17 -2.88 -35.71
CA GLN A 380 9.37 -3.51 -37.02
C GLN A 380 10.52 -2.90 -37.85
N ASP A 381 10.97 -1.68 -37.54
CA ASP A 381 11.95 -0.94 -38.32
C ASP A 381 13.38 -1.17 -37.82
N VAL A 382 13.73 -2.45 -37.63
CA VAL A 382 15.07 -2.87 -37.17
C VAL A 382 16.08 -2.64 -38.31
N PRO A 383 17.17 -1.87 -38.09
CA PRO A 383 18.20 -1.68 -39.11
C PRO A 383 18.83 -3.01 -39.54
N ALA A 384 19.05 -3.18 -40.85
CA ALA A 384 19.93 -4.24 -41.34
C ALA A 384 21.37 -3.92 -40.91
N PHE A 385 22.01 -4.86 -40.20
CA PHE A 385 23.40 -4.76 -39.75
C PHE A 385 24.36 -5.48 -40.68
#